data_AF-A0A950MW69-F1
#
_entry.id   AF-A0A950MW69-F1
#
_cell.length_a   1.000
_cell.length_b   1.000
_cell.length_c   1.000
_cell.angle_alpha   90.00
_cell.angle_beta   90.00
_cell.angle_gamma   90.00
#
_symmetry.space_group_name_H-M   'P 1'
#
loop_
_entity.id
_entity.type
_entity.pdbx_description
1 polymer ?
#
loop_
_entity_poly.entity_id
_entity_poly.type
_entity_poly.pdbx_seq_one_letter_code
_entity_poly.pdbx_strand_id
1 'polypeptide(L)' 'MRIAPSRDHFDAAAFRADTPGAATVVHLNAAGAGLPPRVVTETVMHHLAEEASVSPHWAAARAQD' A
#
# COMPACT_ATOMS: atom_id res chain seq x y z
N MET A 1 -31.22 -9.38 -7.92
CA MET A 1 -30.14 -8.52 -8.44
C MET A 1 -28.88 -9.38 -8.58
N ARG A 2 -28.54 -9.80 -9.80
CA ARG A 2 -27.28 -10.48 -10.08
C ARG A 2 -26.35 -9.43 -10.68
N ILE A 3 -25.26 -9.11 -9.98
CA ILE A 3 -24.18 -8.33 -10.58
C ILE A 3 -23.44 -9.27 -11.53
N ALA A 4 -23.49 -8.99 -12.83
CA ALA A 4 -22.72 -9.74 -13.80
C ALA A 4 -21.22 -9.50 -13.52
N PRO A 5 -20.37 -10.52 -13.49
CA PRO A 5 -18.93 -10.29 -13.32
C PRO A 5 -18.38 -9.62 -14.58
N SER A 6 -17.72 -8.48 -14.42
CA SER A 6 -16.85 -7.92 -15.46
C SER A 6 -15.65 -8.83 -15.69
N ARG A 7 -15.04 -8.74 -16.87
CA ARG A 7 -13.96 -9.65 -17.34
C ARG A 7 -12.58 -9.38 -16.74
N ASP A 8 -12.44 -8.43 -15.83
CA ASP A 8 -11.22 -8.22 -15.05
C ASP A 8 -11.47 -8.79 -13.65
N HIS A 9 -10.95 -9.99 -13.41
CA HIS A 9 -11.23 -10.75 -12.20
C HIS A 9 -10.62 -10.05 -10.98
N PHE A 10 -11.47 -9.50 -10.11
CA PHE A 10 -11.06 -8.97 -8.81
C PHE A 10 -10.62 -10.12 -7.89
N ASP A 11 -9.31 -10.29 -7.70
CA ASP A 11 -8.75 -11.29 -6.79
C ASP A 11 -8.57 -10.73 -5.37
N ALA A 12 -9.62 -10.88 -4.56
CA ALA A 12 -9.60 -10.46 -3.17
C ALA A 12 -8.55 -11.20 -2.30
N ALA A 13 -8.09 -12.38 -2.70
CA ALA A 13 -7.07 -13.11 -1.94
C ALA A 13 -5.69 -12.49 -2.17
N ALA A 14 -5.36 -12.14 -3.42
CA ALA A 14 -4.12 -11.44 -3.75
C ALA A 14 -4.00 -10.10 -2.99
N PHE A 15 -5.06 -9.28 -2.96
CA PHE A 15 -5.03 -8.01 -2.22
C PHE A 15 -4.85 -8.18 -0.72
N ARG A 16 -5.44 -9.23 -0.12
CA ARG A 16 -5.23 -9.53 1.30
C ARG A 16 -3.80 -10.00 1.57
N ALA A 17 -3.23 -10.82 0.69
CA ALA A 17 -1.85 -11.26 0.79
C ALA A 17 -0.85 -10.08 0.69
N ASP A 18 -1.19 -9.04 -0.06
CA ASP A 18 -0.41 -7.82 -0.15
C ASP A 18 -0.65 -6.82 0.99
N THR A 19 -1.64 -7.07 1.86
CA THR A 19 -1.99 -6.21 2.99
C THR A 19 -1.72 -6.94 4.31
N PRO A 20 -0.52 -6.83 4.90
CA PRO A 20 -0.10 -7.68 6.03
C PRO A 20 -1.07 -7.72 7.20
N GLY A 21 -1.68 -6.58 7.55
CA GLY A 21 -2.66 -6.51 8.64
C GLY A 21 -3.92 -7.36 8.42
N ALA A 22 -4.27 -7.66 7.16
CA ALA A 22 -5.42 -8.48 6.84
C ALA A 22 -5.26 -9.95 7.26
N ALA A 23 -4.02 -10.41 7.50
CA ALA A 23 -3.74 -11.75 7.99
C ALA A 23 -3.97 -11.90 9.51
N THR A 24 -4.01 -10.79 10.26
CA THR A 24 -3.99 -10.81 11.72
C THR A 24 -5.28 -10.30 12.36
N VAL A 25 -6.08 -9.50 11.64
CA VAL A 25 -7.29 -8.89 12.19
C VAL A 25 -8.49 -8.95 11.23
N VAL A 26 -9.68 -9.01 11.80
CA VAL A 26 -10.93 -8.75 11.06
C VAL A 26 -11.22 -7.24 11.13
N HIS A 27 -10.74 -6.50 10.13
CA HIS A 27 -10.74 -5.04 10.13
C HIS A 27 -12.04 -4.45 9.56
N LEU A 28 -13.01 -4.15 10.43
CA LEU A 28 -14.34 -3.60 10.05
C LEU A 28 -14.42 -2.06 10.08
N ASN A 29 -13.30 -1.34 10.20
CA ASN A 29 -13.26 0.13 10.26
C ASN A 29 -12.51 0.77 9.06
N ALA A 30 -12.60 0.17 7.87
CA ALA A 30 -11.85 0.65 6.70
C ALA A 30 -12.19 2.10 6.29
N ALA A 31 -13.41 2.57 6.61
CA ALA A 31 -13.85 3.94 6.36
C ALA A 31 -13.14 4.98 7.25
N GLY A 32 -12.72 4.60 8.46
CA GLY A 32 -11.94 5.46 9.34
C GLY A 32 -10.46 5.49 8.95
N ALA A 33 -9.88 4.31 8.75
CA ALA A 33 -8.53 4.14 8.21
C ALA A 33 -8.37 2.74 7.62
N GLY A 34 -7.88 2.64 6.39
CA GLY A 34 -7.55 1.34 5.78
C GLY A 34 -6.25 0.75 6.33
N LEU A 35 -6.13 -0.57 6.27
CA LEU A 35 -4.84 -1.24 6.46
C LEU A 35 -3.95 -0.95 5.23
N PRO A 36 -2.70 -0.53 5.40
CA PRO A 36 -1.84 -0.21 4.27
C PRO A 36 -1.35 -1.50 3.58
N PRO A 37 -1.42 -1.58 2.24
CA PRO A 37 -0.70 -2.58 1.46
C PRO A 37 0.82 -2.41 1.60
N ARG A 38 1.58 -3.47 1.32
CA ARG A 38 3.03 -3.51 1.50
C ARG A 38 3.74 -2.39 0.74
N VAL A 39 3.33 -2.12 -0.51
CA VAL A 39 3.89 -1.05 -1.34
C VAL A 39 3.83 0.33 -0.68
N VAL A 40 2.77 0.62 0.09
CA VAL A 40 2.64 1.90 0.79
C VAL A 40 3.69 2.01 1.88
N THR A 41 3.78 1.01 2.76
CA THR A 41 4.74 1.02 3.87
C THR A 41 6.18 0.98 3.37
N GLU A 42 6.48 0.18 2.36
CA GLU A 42 7.83 0.06 1.79
C GLU A 42 8.27 1.34 1.11
N THR A 43 7.40 1.99 0.35
CA THR A 43 7.73 3.26 -0.31
C THR A 43 8.05 4.35 0.72
N VAL A 44 7.25 4.45 1.79
CA VAL A 44 7.49 5.42 2.87
C VAL A 44 8.82 5.12 3.58
N MET A 45 9.09 3.87 3.94
CA MET A 45 10.34 3.49 4.57
C MET A 45 11.56 3.75 3.68
N HIS A 46 11.44 3.43 2.38
CA HIS A 46 12.49 3.70 1.40
C HIS A 46 12.78 5.20 1.26
N HIS A 47 11.74 6.01 1.16
CA HIS A 47 11.88 7.47 1.11
C HIS A 47 12.62 8.01 2.33
N LEU A 48 12.22 7.60 3.54
CA LEU A 48 12.90 8.02 4.78
C LEU A 48 14.37 7.56 4.83
N ALA A 49 14.68 6.38 4.28
CA ALA A 49 16.05 5.89 4.19
C ALA A 49 16.91 6.73 3.22
N GLU A 50 16.34 7.16 2.09
CA GLU A 50 17.01 8.07 1.15
C GLU A 50 17.24 9.45 1.77
N GLU A 51 16.24 10.01 2.45
CA GLU A 51 16.40 11.29 3.15
C GLU A 51 17.52 11.23 4.21
N ALA A 52 17.61 10.11 4.93
CA ALA A 52 18.66 9.88 5.91
C ALA A 52 20.06 9.72 5.27
N SER A 53 20.14 9.21 4.03
CA SER A 53 21.41 8.95 3.35
C SER A 53 21.98 10.18 2.62
N VAL A 54 21.12 10.99 1.99
CA VAL A 54 21.56 12.11 1.14
C VAL A 54 20.97 13.47 1.49
N SER A 55 20.23 13.58 2.60
CA SER A 55 19.41 14.75 2.98
C SER A 55 18.11 14.88 2.18
N PRO A 56 17.01 15.34 2.81
CA PRO A 56 15.70 15.48 2.16
C PRO A 56 15.70 16.23 0.82
N HIS A 57 16.47 17.33 0.71
CA HIS A 57 16.48 18.14 -0.51
C HIS A 57 17.03 17.39 -1.74
N TRP A 58 18.07 16.58 -1.57
CA TRP A 58 18.62 15.75 -2.65
C TRP A 58 17.79 14.49 -2.90
N ALA A 59 17.25 13.88 -1.85
CA ALA A 59 16.32 12.75 -1.99
C ALA A 59 15.07 13.15 -2.78
N ALA A 60 14.52 14.34 -2.52
CA ALA A 60 13.40 14.90 -3.27
C ALA A 60 13.74 15.12 -4.75
N ALA A 61 14.94 15.61 -5.06
CA ALA A 61 15.40 15.76 -6.45
C ALA A 61 15.44 14.41 -7.18
N ARG A 62 16.02 13.38 -6.56
CA ARG A 62 16.09 12.01 -7.14
C ARG A 62 14.73 11.37 -7.38
N ALA A 63 13.73 11.70 -6.57
CA ALA A 63 12.38 11.15 -6.71
C ALA A 63 11.58 11.75 -7.88
N GLN A 64 12.08 12.84 -8.50
CA GLN A 64 11.47 13.47 -9.67
C GLN A 64 12.09 13.03 -11.01
N ASP A 65 13.18 12.26 -10.96
CA ASP A 65 13.89 11.70 -12.13
C ASP A 65 13.35 10.31 -12.50
#